data_AF-A0A2T0MEJ5-F1
#
_entry.id   AF-A0A2T0MEJ5-F1
#
_cell.length_a   1.000
_cell.length_b   1.000
_cell.length_c   1.000
_cell.angle_alpha   90.00
_cell.angle_beta   90.00
_cell.angle_gamma   90.00
#
_symmetry.space_group_name_H-M   'P 1'
#
loop_
_entity.id
_entity.type
_entity.pdbx_description
1 polymer ?
#
loop_
_entity_poly.entity_id
_entity_poly.type
_entity_poly.pdbx_seq_one_letter_code
_entity_poly.pdbx_strand_id
1 'polypeptide(L)'
;MATSHVDPHQRSQDTRRRVLEMAVSLREDRTGGSVDHFLALLQDRLPLWLSILHDLSHRSGKGSVSDNLFPVALAGIDYYIDVQSAALPAFTSPNVTVRFRQAIRDTGLGPRTETAPLAAYLAAEQRLGRVRADADPEASARLLVAGCFHRAYIEMFVGADAGPTREASALEIVRELRLEPTTAQQPA
;
A
#
# COMPACT_ATOMS: atom_id res chain seq x y z
N MET A 1 13.37 -16.76 -16.31
CA MET A 1 13.35 -17.07 -14.86
C MET A 1 11.89 -17.29 -14.48
N ALA A 2 11.54 -18.49 -13.99
CA ALA A 2 10.18 -18.83 -13.62
C ALA A 2 9.71 -17.88 -12.50
N THR A 3 8.74 -17.02 -12.79
CA THR A 3 7.99 -16.31 -11.76
C THR A 3 7.32 -17.37 -10.90
N SER A 4 7.84 -17.61 -9.69
CA SER A 4 7.22 -18.49 -8.73
C SER A 4 5.81 -17.97 -8.48
N HIS A 5 4.82 -18.63 -9.08
CA HIS A 5 3.42 -18.28 -8.95
C HIS A 5 2.96 -18.78 -7.59
N VAL A 6 3.38 -18.10 -6.53
CA VAL A 6 2.93 -18.41 -5.17
C VAL A 6 1.43 -18.16 -5.16
N ASP A 7 0.66 -19.19 -4.79
CA ASP A 7 -0.80 -19.17 -4.69
C ASP A 7 -1.28 -17.96 -3.84
N PRO A 8 -2.24 -17.14 -4.31
CA PRO A 8 -2.83 -16.06 -3.52
C PRO A 8 -3.27 -16.49 -2.11
N HIS A 9 -3.81 -17.71 -1.96
CA HIS A 9 -4.19 -18.23 -0.66
C HIS A 9 -2.97 -18.45 0.25
N GLN A 10 -1.90 -19.03 -0.30
CA GLN A 10 -0.65 -19.26 0.42
C GLN A 10 0.02 -17.94 0.85
N ARG A 11 0.03 -16.90 0.00
CA ARG A 11 0.55 -15.56 0.38
C ARG A 11 -0.26 -14.91 1.48
N SER A 12 -1.58 -15.06 1.41
CA SER A 12 -2.50 -14.54 2.43
C SER A 12 -2.25 -15.21 3.78
N GLN A 13 -2.06 -16.54 3.80
CA GLN A 13 -1.68 -17.27 5.02
C GLN A 13 -0.30 -16.88 5.54
N ASP A 14 0.69 -16.71 4.66
CA ASP A 14 2.05 -16.28 5.03
C ASP A 14 2.04 -14.89 5.67
N THR A 15 1.28 -13.95 5.09
CA THR A 15 1.11 -12.60 5.64
C THR A 15 0.51 -12.66 7.05
N ARG A 16 -0.56 -13.45 7.25
CA ARG A 16 -1.18 -13.63 8.58
C ARG A 16 -0.19 -14.22 9.59
N ARG A 17 0.59 -15.23 9.19
CA ARG A 17 1.64 -15.83 10.03
C ARG A 17 2.68 -14.79 10.46
N ARG A 18 3.16 -13.97 9.53
CA ARG A 18 4.15 -12.91 9.80
C ARG A 18 3.60 -11.84 10.76
N VAL A 19 2.32 -11.48 10.65
CA VAL A 19 1.69 -10.57 11.63
C VAL A 19 1.60 -11.21 13.03
N LEU A 20 1.28 -12.50 13.12
CA LEU A 20 1.28 -13.22 14.41
C LEU A 20 2.67 -13.27 15.06
N GLU A 21 3.73 -13.47 14.27
CA GLU A 21 5.13 -13.38 14.73
C GLU A 21 5.47 -11.97 15.26
N MET A 22 4.97 -10.93 14.58
CA MET A 22 5.06 -9.54 15.04
C MET A 22 4.39 -9.37 16.41
N ALA A 23 3.19 -9.94 16.58
CA ALA A 23 2.41 -9.84 17.80
C ALA A 23 3.01 -10.59 19.00
N VAL A 24 3.66 -11.73 18.75
CA VAL A 24 4.44 -12.43 19.81
C VAL A 24 5.61 -11.55 20.26
N SER A 25 6.31 -10.92 19.32
CA SER A 25 7.49 -10.08 19.61
C SER A 25 7.17 -8.79 20.38
N LEU A 26 5.90 -8.38 20.43
CA LEU A 26 5.45 -7.14 21.08
C LEU A 26 4.79 -7.35 22.46
N ARG A 27 4.53 -8.62 22.86
CA ARG A 27 3.74 -8.98 24.06
C ARG A 27 4.46 -8.81 25.41
N GLU A 28 5.75 -8.49 25.46
CA GLU A 28 6.48 -8.46 26.74
C GLU A 28 6.23 -7.18 27.58
N ASP A 29 5.49 -6.19 27.06
CA ASP A 29 5.12 -4.98 27.81
C ASP A 29 3.63 -4.96 28.20
N ARG A 30 3.35 -4.67 29.48
CA ARG A 30 2.00 -4.57 30.09
C ARG A 30 1.15 -3.36 29.62
N THR A 31 1.39 -2.85 28.42
CA THR A 31 0.53 -1.88 27.72
C THR A 31 -0.49 -2.55 26.78
N GLY A 32 -0.62 -3.89 26.88
CA GLY A 32 -1.21 -4.85 25.93
C GLY A 32 -2.73 -4.78 25.69
N GLY A 33 -3.23 -3.62 25.26
CA GLY A 33 -4.57 -3.52 24.67
C GLY A 33 -4.55 -2.82 23.32
N SER A 34 -3.92 -1.64 23.26
CA SER A 34 -3.98 -0.77 22.08
C SER A 34 -3.04 -1.21 20.95
N VAL A 35 -1.83 -1.70 21.28
CA VAL A 35 -0.92 -2.31 20.30
C VAL A 35 -1.46 -3.67 19.82
N ASP A 36 -2.10 -4.44 20.69
CA ASP A 36 -2.73 -5.71 20.31
C ASP A 36 -3.92 -5.50 19.36
N HIS A 37 -4.70 -4.43 19.59
CA HIS A 37 -5.77 -4.03 18.66
C HIS A 37 -5.23 -3.69 17.26
N PHE A 38 -4.13 -2.93 17.18
CA PHE A 38 -3.45 -2.65 15.92
C PHE A 38 -2.99 -3.91 15.20
N LEU A 39 -2.36 -4.83 15.93
CA LEU A 39 -1.87 -6.09 15.39
C LEU A 39 -3.00 -6.97 14.86
N ALA A 40 -4.12 -7.01 15.58
CA ALA A 40 -5.32 -7.71 15.13
C ALA A 40 -5.88 -7.11 13.82
N LEU A 41 -5.94 -5.77 13.73
CA LEU A 41 -6.37 -5.08 12.50
C LEU A 41 -5.41 -5.32 11.34
N LEU A 42 -4.09 -5.26 11.58
CA LEU A 42 -3.10 -5.60 10.55
C LEU A 42 -3.26 -7.04 10.07
N GLN A 43 -3.49 -8.00 10.98
CA GLN A 43 -3.66 -9.41 10.63
C GLN A 43 -4.89 -9.63 9.74
N ASP A 44 -5.95 -8.85 9.96
CA ASP A 44 -7.19 -8.91 9.20
C ASP A 44 -7.08 -8.22 7.83
N ARG A 45 -6.52 -7.00 7.80
CA ARG A 45 -6.59 -6.12 6.62
C ARG A 45 -5.39 -6.21 5.69
N LEU A 46 -4.18 -6.40 6.22
CA LEU A 46 -2.95 -6.44 5.41
C LEU A 46 -2.95 -7.56 4.35
N PRO A 47 -3.42 -8.80 4.61
CA PRO A 47 -3.41 -9.86 3.60
C PRO A 47 -4.25 -9.53 2.36
N LEU A 48 -5.40 -8.89 2.54
CA LEU A 48 -6.26 -8.47 1.44
C LEU A 48 -5.59 -7.34 0.64
N TRP A 49 -5.05 -6.34 1.34
CA TRP A 49 -4.32 -5.24 0.72
C TRP A 49 -3.15 -5.73 -0.14
N LEU A 50 -2.30 -6.60 0.41
CA LEU A 50 -1.19 -7.17 -0.35
C LEU A 50 -1.66 -7.99 -1.55
N SER A 51 -2.78 -8.72 -1.45
CA SER A 51 -3.34 -9.44 -2.61
C SER A 51 -3.67 -8.48 -3.75
N ILE A 52 -4.37 -7.38 -3.46
CA ILE A 52 -4.74 -6.34 -4.45
C ILE A 52 -3.51 -5.80 -5.16
N LEU A 53 -2.44 -5.52 -4.40
CA LEU A 53 -1.19 -5.02 -4.96
C LEU A 53 -0.49 -6.05 -5.88
N HIS A 54 -0.46 -7.32 -5.48
CA HIS A 54 0.19 -8.36 -6.28
C HIS A 54 -0.60 -8.69 -7.55
N ASP A 55 -1.92 -8.55 -7.52
CA ASP A 55 -2.80 -8.82 -8.66
C ASP A 55 -2.60 -7.82 -9.81
N LEU A 56 -1.99 -6.64 -9.56
CA LEU A 56 -1.59 -5.70 -10.61
C LEU A 56 -0.67 -6.33 -11.65
N SER A 57 0.18 -7.28 -11.25
CA SER A 57 1.08 -7.97 -12.17
C SER A 57 0.32 -8.65 -13.33
N HIS A 58 -0.87 -9.19 -13.06
CA HIS A 58 -1.75 -9.84 -14.05
C HIS A 58 -2.48 -8.85 -14.98
N ARG A 59 -2.46 -7.56 -14.63
CA ARG A 59 -3.07 -6.47 -15.41
C ARG A 59 -2.09 -5.77 -16.34
N SER A 60 -0.79 -6.09 -16.26
CA SER A 60 0.23 -5.54 -17.14
C SER A 60 -0.17 -5.66 -18.62
N GLY A 61 -0.20 -4.54 -19.34
CA GLY A 61 -0.58 -4.47 -20.75
C GLY A 61 -2.09 -4.54 -21.04
N LYS A 62 -2.95 -4.54 -20.01
CA LYS A 62 -4.42 -4.60 -20.13
C LYS A 62 -5.05 -3.30 -19.61
N GLY A 63 -6.20 -2.91 -20.16
CA GLY A 63 -6.88 -1.64 -19.79
C GLY A 63 -6.00 -0.41 -20.02
N SER A 64 -6.32 0.74 -19.42
CA SER A 64 -5.37 1.85 -19.26
C SER A 64 -4.57 1.69 -17.96
N VAL A 65 -3.44 2.39 -17.83
CA VAL A 65 -2.66 2.36 -16.57
C VAL A 65 -3.47 3.02 -15.46
N SER A 66 -4.15 4.12 -15.78
CA SER A 66 -5.02 4.84 -14.87
C SER A 66 -6.17 3.97 -14.34
N ASP A 67 -6.85 3.22 -15.21
CA ASP A 67 -7.96 2.31 -14.81
C ASP A 67 -7.49 1.17 -13.91
N ASN A 68 -6.24 0.72 -14.07
CA ASN A 68 -5.67 -0.32 -13.22
C ASN A 68 -5.27 0.23 -11.85
N LEU A 69 -4.75 1.47 -11.79
CA LEU A 69 -4.30 2.09 -10.54
C LEU A 69 -5.44 2.68 -9.70
N PHE A 70 -6.54 3.12 -10.32
CA PHE A 70 -7.67 3.71 -9.59
C PHE A 70 -8.26 2.78 -8.51
N PRO A 71 -8.61 1.51 -8.81
CA PRO A 71 -9.11 0.59 -7.79
C PRO A 71 -8.10 0.33 -6.66
N VAL A 72 -6.80 0.38 -6.99
CA VAL A 72 -5.73 0.20 -6.01
C VAL A 72 -5.59 1.41 -5.10
N ALA A 73 -5.67 2.63 -5.66
CA ALA A 73 -5.64 3.85 -4.87
C ALA A 73 -6.84 3.93 -3.92
N LEU A 74 -8.04 3.57 -4.38
CA LEU A 74 -9.24 3.52 -3.55
C LEU A 74 -9.10 2.48 -2.42
N ALA A 75 -8.71 1.24 -2.75
CA ALA A 75 -8.48 0.21 -1.76
C ALA A 75 -7.37 0.57 -0.77
N GLY A 76 -6.34 1.28 -1.21
CA GLY A 76 -5.28 1.80 -0.35
C GLY A 76 -5.78 2.85 0.63
N ILE A 77 -6.64 3.77 0.18
CA ILE A 77 -7.29 4.76 1.05
C ILE A 77 -8.11 4.04 2.14
N ASP A 78 -8.97 3.09 1.75
CA ASP A 78 -9.80 2.33 2.69
C ASP A 78 -8.94 1.53 3.68
N TYR A 79 -7.90 0.87 3.19
CA TYR A 79 -6.95 0.15 4.04
C TYR A 79 -6.30 1.06 5.08
N TYR A 80 -5.75 2.21 4.68
CA TYR A 80 -5.08 3.11 5.61
C TYR A 80 -6.07 3.76 6.59
N ILE A 81 -7.32 4.03 6.21
CA ILE A 81 -8.34 4.52 7.15
C ILE A 81 -8.58 3.50 8.27
N ASP A 82 -8.69 2.22 7.91
CA ASP A 82 -8.95 1.15 8.89
C ASP A 82 -7.77 0.88 9.83
N VAL A 83 -6.52 1.02 9.37
CA VAL A 83 -5.34 0.63 10.16
C VAL A 83 -4.57 1.79 10.79
N GLN A 84 -4.62 3.01 10.24
CA GLN A 84 -3.70 4.09 10.63
C GLN A 84 -3.96 4.60 12.05
N SER A 85 -5.23 4.75 12.45
CA SER A 85 -5.58 5.21 13.80
C SER A 85 -5.10 4.23 14.88
N ALA A 86 -5.22 2.93 14.60
CA ALA A 86 -4.76 1.88 15.48
C ALA A 86 -3.23 1.83 15.57
N ALA A 87 -2.48 2.35 14.60
CA ALA A 87 -1.01 2.34 14.64
C ALA A 87 -0.43 3.34 15.66
N LEU A 88 -1.16 4.41 16.01
CA LEU A 88 -0.66 5.49 16.88
C LEU A 88 -0.03 5.02 18.22
N PRO A 89 -0.62 4.07 18.97
CA PRO A 89 -0.04 3.56 20.22
C PRO A 89 1.33 2.91 20.06
N ALA A 90 1.69 2.40 18.87
CA ALA A 90 3.04 1.87 18.61
C ALA A 90 4.13 2.96 18.67
N PHE A 91 3.73 4.23 18.60
CA PHE A 91 4.61 5.40 18.54
C PHE A 91 4.59 6.27 19.79
N THR A 92 3.81 5.90 20.83
CA THR A 92 3.67 6.71 22.05
C THR A 92 4.74 6.42 23.12
N SER A 93 5.48 5.31 22.99
CA SER A 93 6.56 4.94 23.90
C SER A 93 7.82 4.59 23.10
N PRO A 94 9.00 5.19 23.41
CA PRO A 94 10.25 4.87 22.72
C PRO A 94 10.59 3.37 22.72
N ASN A 95 10.31 2.66 23.83
CA ASN A 95 10.54 1.22 23.92
C ASN A 95 9.63 0.45 22.95
N VAL A 96 8.32 0.74 22.97
CA VAL A 96 7.34 0.14 22.06
C VAL A 96 7.71 0.43 20.59
N THR A 97 8.15 1.65 20.28
CA THR A 97 8.57 2.02 18.93
C THR A 97 9.81 1.27 18.46
N VAL A 98 10.82 1.08 19.32
CA VAL A 98 12.02 0.30 18.97
C VAL A 98 11.65 -1.15 18.65
N ARG A 99 10.83 -1.77 19.50
CA ARG A 99 10.35 -3.14 19.30
C ARG A 99 9.47 -3.29 18.07
N PHE A 100 8.58 -2.34 17.83
CA PHE A 100 7.76 -2.31 16.62
C PHE A 100 8.63 -2.25 15.36
N ARG A 101 9.65 -1.39 15.34
CA ARG A 101 10.61 -1.31 14.23
C ARG A 101 11.42 -2.61 14.06
N GLN A 102 11.80 -3.27 15.14
CA GLN A 102 12.45 -4.60 15.09
C GLN A 102 11.50 -5.64 14.48
N ALA A 103 10.29 -5.74 15.00
CA ALA A 103 9.30 -6.71 14.56
C ALA A 103 8.92 -6.51 13.08
N ILE A 104 8.82 -5.27 12.58
CA ILE A 104 8.64 -4.97 11.15
C ILE A 104 9.83 -5.44 10.30
N ARG A 105 11.07 -5.29 10.79
CA ARG A 105 12.27 -5.79 10.08
C ARG A 105 12.31 -7.31 10.06
N ASP A 106 12.09 -7.95 11.19
CA ASP A 106 12.21 -9.40 11.35
C ASP A 106 11.13 -10.15 10.57
N THR A 107 9.91 -9.60 10.58
CA THR A 107 8.82 -10.13 9.78
C THR A 107 8.88 -9.71 8.33
N GLY A 108 9.72 -8.73 7.96
CA GLY A 108 9.82 -8.17 6.61
C GLY A 108 8.55 -7.46 6.11
N LEU A 109 7.59 -7.13 7.00
CA LEU A 109 6.34 -6.42 6.66
C LEU A 109 6.53 -4.89 6.56
N GLY A 110 7.72 -4.47 6.15
CA GLY A 110 8.05 -3.05 6.02
C GLY A 110 7.44 -2.39 4.79
N PRO A 111 7.59 -1.06 4.64
CA PRO A 111 7.00 -0.26 3.55
C PRO A 111 7.26 -0.82 2.14
N ARG A 112 8.42 -1.47 1.95
CA ARG A 112 8.78 -2.11 0.67
C ARG A 112 7.81 -3.22 0.24
N THR A 113 7.12 -3.86 1.18
CA THR A 113 6.11 -4.90 0.89
C THR A 113 4.95 -4.34 0.07
N GLU A 114 4.64 -3.06 0.27
CA GLU A 114 3.56 -2.35 -0.43
C GLU A 114 4.08 -1.72 -1.73
N THR A 115 5.27 -1.12 -1.71
CA THR A 115 5.79 -0.38 -2.88
C THR A 115 6.32 -1.29 -3.98
N ALA A 116 6.94 -2.42 -3.63
CA ALA A 116 7.56 -3.32 -4.61
C ALA A 116 6.61 -3.87 -5.69
N PRO A 117 5.41 -4.39 -5.38
CA PRO A 117 4.48 -4.88 -6.41
C PRO A 117 3.98 -3.76 -7.33
N LEU A 118 3.72 -2.56 -6.79
CA LEU A 118 3.37 -1.37 -7.58
C LEU A 118 4.48 -0.97 -8.53
N ALA A 119 5.71 -0.85 -8.01
CA ALA A 119 6.87 -0.50 -8.80
C ALA A 119 7.16 -1.52 -9.91
N ALA A 120 6.96 -2.81 -9.62
CA ALA A 120 7.11 -3.88 -10.60
C ALA A 120 6.08 -3.77 -11.74
N TYR A 121 4.82 -3.48 -11.41
CA TYR A 121 3.76 -3.22 -12.39
C TYR A 121 4.10 -1.98 -13.26
N LEU A 122 4.45 -0.85 -12.63
CA LEU A 122 4.79 0.38 -13.34
C LEU A 122 6.02 0.21 -14.25
N ALA A 123 7.04 -0.53 -13.80
CA ALA A 123 8.19 -0.86 -14.62
C ALA A 123 7.83 -1.79 -15.80
N ALA A 124 6.86 -2.68 -15.63
CA ALA A 124 6.35 -3.52 -16.72
C ALA A 124 5.59 -2.68 -17.76
N GLU A 125 4.70 -1.79 -17.32
CA GLU A 125 3.98 -0.86 -18.19
C GLU A 125 4.92 0.11 -18.91
N GLN A 126 5.99 0.56 -18.26
CA GLN A 126 7.03 1.41 -18.86
C GLN A 126 7.78 0.68 -19.98
N ARG A 127 8.14 -0.60 -19.78
CA ARG A 127 8.74 -1.43 -20.85
C ARG A 127 7.82 -1.64 -22.05
N LEU A 128 6.50 -1.57 -21.84
CA LEU A 128 5.49 -1.63 -22.88
C LEU A 128 5.21 -0.26 -23.53
N GLY A 129 5.89 0.81 -23.10
CA GLY A 129 5.68 2.18 -23.58
C GLY A 129 4.36 2.81 -23.11
N ARG A 130 3.67 2.20 -22.15
CA ARG A 130 2.38 2.66 -21.61
C ARG A 130 2.54 3.59 -20.40
N VAL A 131 3.72 3.62 -19.80
CA VAL A 131 4.17 4.63 -18.83
C VAL A 131 5.32 5.41 -19.47
N ARG A 132 5.36 6.73 -19.24
CA ARG A 132 6.41 7.63 -19.73
C ARG A 132 7.81 7.10 -19.39
N ALA A 133 8.77 7.26 -20.31
CA ALA A 133 10.12 6.72 -20.16
C ALA A 133 10.93 7.41 -19.05
N ASP A 134 10.58 8.63 -18.67
CA ASP A 134 11.20 9.46 -17.64
C ASP A 134 10.57 9.28 -16.25
N ALA A 135 9.47 8.51 -16.11
CA ALA A 135 8.92 8.18 -14.81
C ALA A 135 9.87 7.22 -14.06
N ASP A 136 10.04 7.45 -12.77
CA ASP A 136 10.67 6.50 -11.85
C ASP A 136 9.57 5.59 -11.26
N PRO A 137 9.50 4.30 -11.64
CA PRO A 137 8.46 3.40 -11.15
C PRO A 137 8.41 3.25 -9.63
N GLU A 138 9.55 3.27 -8.95
CA GLU A 138 9.62 3.12 -7.50
C GLU A 138 9.19 4.42 -6.82
N ALA A 139 9.63 5.59 -7.31
CA ALA A 139 9.16 6.87 -6.79
C ALA A 139 7.65 7.07 -7.00
N SER A 140 7.14 6.71 -8.17
CA SER A 140 5.70 6.78 -8.47
C SER A 140 4.89 5.84 -7.59
N ALA A 141 5.37 4.63 -7.32
CA ALA A 141 4.73 3.72 -6.36
C ALA A 141 4.66 4.32 -4.95
N ARG A 142 5.76 4.92 -4.48
CA ARG A 142 5.80 5.63 -3.19
C ARG A 142 4.83 6.81 -3.14
N LEU A 143 4.73 7.60 -4.22
CA LEU A 143 3.83 8.74 -4.29
C LEU A 143 2.35 8.32 -4.29
N LEU A 144 2.01 7.22 -4.97
CA LEU A 144 0.65 6.66 -4.92
C LEU A 144 0.28 6.28 -3.48
N VAL A 145 1.14 5.51 -2.81
CA VAL A 145 0.96 5.12 -1.42
C VAL A 145 0.87 6.35 -0.49
N ALA A 146 1.73 7.34 -0.70
CA ALA A 146 1.70 8.59 0.07
C ALA A 146 0.40 9.37 -0.10
N GLY A 147 -0.17 9.39 -1.31
CA GLY A 147 -1.48 9.98 -1.57
C GLY A 147 -2.60 9.28 -0.82
N CYS A 148 -2.61 7.94 -0.83
CA CYS A 148 -3.58 7.14 -0.07
C CYS A 148 -3.46 7.41 1.44
N PHE A 149 -2.23 7.42 1.95
CA PHE A 149 -1.95 7.71 3.36
C PHE A 149 -2.38 9.14 3.74
N HIS A 150 -2.12 10.11 2.87
CA HIS A 150 -2.52 11.51 3.09
C HIS A 150 -4.04 11.65 3.18
N ARG A 151 -4.79 11.01 2.27
CA ARG A 151 -6.26 11.06 2.34
C ARG A 151 -6.79 10.41 3.63
N ALA A 152 -6.26 9.25 4.01
CA ALA A 152 -6.62 8.59 5.26
C ALA A 152 -6.29 9.45 6.49
N TYR A 153 -5.13 10.12 6.47
CA TYR A 153 -4.71 11.06 7.51
C TYR A 153 -5.71 12.22 7.65
N ILE A 154 -6.13 12.85 6.55
CA ILE A 154 -7.11 13.94 6.59
C ILE A 154 -8.42 13.46 7.22
N GLU A 155 -8.94 12.32 6.78
CA GLU A 155 -10.18 11.77 7.32
C GLU A 155 -10.09 11.46 8.83
N MET A 156 -8.96 10.92 9.29
CA MET A 156 -8.70 10.65 10.69
C MET A 156 -8.67 11.92 11.56
N PHE A 157 -8.12 13.02 11.04
CA PHE A 157 -7.89 14.24 11.82
C PHE A 157 -9.04 15.24 11.80
N VAL A 158 -9.73 15.37 10.66
CA VAL A 158 -10.76 16.40 10.45
C VAL A 158 -12.11 15.84 10.00
N GLY A 159 -12.25 14.52 9.94
CA GLY A 159 -13.49 13.83 9.63
C GLY A 159 -13.67 13.49 8.14
N ALA A 160 -14.59 12.56 7.86
CA ALA A 160 -14.82 12.06 6.51
C ALA A 160 -15.31 13.13 5.53
N ASP A 161 -16.09 14.10 6.02
CA ASP A 161 -16.67 15.18 5.21
C ASP A 161 -15.65 16.29 4.85
N ALA A 162 -14.44 16.22 5.39
CA ALA A 162 -13.39 17.18 5.08
C ALA A 162 -12.67 16.81 3.78
N GLY A 163 -12.91 17.57 2.72
CA GLY A 163 -12.24 17.43 1.42
C GLY A 163 -13.02 16.59 0.39
N PRO A 164 -12.37 16.17 -0.71
CA PRO A 164 -12.99 15.33 -1.72
C PRO A 164 -13.39 13.96 -1.15
N THR A 165 -14.35 13.29 -1.82
CA THR A 165 -14.68 11.89 -1.49
C THR A 165 -13.46 10.99 -1.68
N ARG A 166 -13.50 9.77 -1.14
CA ARG A 166 -12.42 8.79 -1.28
C ARG A 166 -12.18 8.46 -2.77
N GLU A 167 -13.24 8.30 -3.56
CA GLU A 167 -13.17 8.06 -5.00
C GLU A 167 -12.56 9.25 -5.75
N ALA A 168 -13.01 10.48 -5.43
CA ALA A 168 -12.44 11.67 -6.03
C ALA A 168 -10.94 11.81 -5.72
N SER A 169 -10.55 11.53 -4.47
CA SER A 169 -9.15 11.53 -4.05
C SER A 169 -8.33 10.45 -4.77
N ALA A 170 -8.87 9.23 -4.93
CA ALA A 170 -8.21 8.16 -5.67
C ALA A 170 -7.98 8.54 -7.14
N LEU A 171 -8.98 9.15 -7.79
CA LEU A 171 -8.85 9.67 -9.15
C LEU A 171 -7.80 10.77 -9.25
N GLU A 172 -7.78 11.71 -8.31
CA GLU A 172 -6.79 12.78 -8.25
C GLU A 172 -5.37 12.25 -8.08
N ILE A 173 -5.16 11.32 -7.15
CA ILE A 173 -3.84 10.68 -6.93
C ILE A 173 -3.35 10.06 -8.24
N VAL A 174 -4.15 9.24 -8.89
CA VAL A 174 -3.75 8.56 -10.13
C VAL A 174 -3.51 9.55 -11.26
N ARG A 175 -4.39 10.53 -11.43
CA ARG A 175 -4.28 11.55 -12.47
C ARG A 175 -3.01 12.40 -12.31
N GLU A 176 -2.70 12.82 -11.08
CA GLU A 176 -1.56 13.72 -10.83
C GLU A 176 -0.21 13.02 -10.77
N LEU A 177 -0.17 11.68 -10.77
CA LEU A 177 1.08 10.95 -11.05
C LEU A 177 1.53 11.11 -12.52
N ARG A 178 0.62 11.52 -13.43
CA ARG A 178 0.89 11.84 -14.84
C ARG A 178 1.66 10.74 -15.58
N LEU A 179 1.39 9.47 -15.27
CA LEU A 179 2.20 8.33 -15.71
C LEU A 179 2.09 8.01 -17.19
N GLU A 180 0.90 8.15 -17.76
CA GLU A 180 0.66 7.82 -19.16
C GLU A 180 1.35 8.83 -20.09
N PRO A 181 1.95 8.39 -21.20
CA PRO A 181 2.54 9.29 -22.18
C PRO A 181 1.50 10.32 -22.65
N THR A 182 1.87 11.59 -22.66
CA THR A 182 1.05 12.59 -23.36
C THR A 182 1.07 12.20 -24.83
N THR A 183 -0.10 11.91 -25.41
CA THR A 183 -0.23 11.75 -26.86
C THR A 183 0.36 13.01 -27.48
N ALA A 184 1.55 12.90 -28.08
CA ALA A 184 2.13 14.03 -28.78
C ALA A 184 1.10 14.42 -29.85
N GLN A 185 0.56 15.62 -29.76
CA GLN A 185 -0.19 16.24 -30.82
C GLN A 185 0.68 16.12 -32.07
N GLN A 186 0.28 15.30 -33.04
CA GLN A 186 1.00 15.15 -34.30
C GLN A 186 1.14 16.56 -34.92
N PRO A 187 2.36 17.03 -35.24
CA PRO A 187 2.48 18.25 -36.00
C PRO A 187 1.86 18.01 -37.37
N ALA A 188 0.89 18.85 -37.72
CA ALA A 188 0.36 18.97 -39.08
C ALA A 188 1.43 19.54 -40.02
#